data_AF-A0A2X1WN63-F1
#
_entry.id   AF-A0A2X1WN63-F1
#
_cell.length_a   1.000
_cell.length_b   1.000
_cell.length_c   1.000
_cell.angle_alpha   90.00
_cell.angle_beta   90.00
_cell.angle_gamma   90.00
#
_symmetry.space_group_name_H-M   'P 1'
#
loop_
_entity.id
_entity.type
_entity.pdbx_description
1 polymer ?
#
loop_
_entity_poly.entity_id
_entity_poly.type
_entity_poly.pdbx_seq_one_letter_code
_entity_poly.pdbx_strand_id
1 'polypeptide(L)'
;MNRNRACGGIYATMGLSRYEAACIIQGEAERFATLLREHGFKVSIEHSGSAAGPSSYLSVYDPDGNFNLALPYRVSNHFKGINRMHEVHDVAGDEDFNQELDRLLNFRKEKQKEPGYVPLEERRKQWALERALAEQAEEDAKRQRIIDAIKLKERFLAGEKLPYKLRKEVQRLDYQVGKGWIKLEDYQS
;
A
#
# COMPACT_ATOMS: atom_id res chain seq x y z
N MET A 1 23.18 15.48 -13.89
CA MET A 1 22.71 14.23 -14.52
C MET A 1 23.90 13.50 -15.12
N ASN A 2 24.46 12.51 -14.41
CA ASN A 2 25.57 11.69 -14.92
C ASN A 2 25.00 10.46 -15.61
N ARG A 3 24.92 10.49 -16.94
CA ARG A 3 24.62 9.33 -17.79
C ARG A 3 25.94 8.62 -18.08
N ASN A 4 26.38 7.75 -17.18
CA ASN A 4 27.36 6.69 -17.42
C ASN A 4 27.65 5.98 -16.08
N ARG A 5 26.88 4.94 -15.76
CA ARG A 5 27.41 3.85 -14.96
C ARG A 5 27.30 2.58 -15.76
N ALA A 6 28.45 2.15 -16.25
CA ALA A 6 28.69 0.79 -16.66
C ALA A 6 28.40 -0.10 -15.44
N CYS A 7 27.49 -1.05 -15.63
CA CYS A 7 27.34 -2.31 -14.89
C CYS A 7 27.72 -2.26 -13.40
N GLY A 8 26.74 -2.23 -12.49
CA GLY A 8 27.02 -2.53 -11.07
C GLY A 8 27.55 -3.95 -10.88
N GLY A 9 28.01 -4.24 -9.66
CA GLY A 9 28.72 -5.48 -9.37
C GLY A 9 27.86 -6.74 -9.59
N ILE A 10 28.54 -7.87 -9.76
CA ILE A 10 27.95 -9.21 -9.70
C ILE A 10 28.72 -10.05 -8.69
N TYR A 11 28.05 -11.00 -8.04
CA TYR A 11 28.71 -11.89 -7.10
C TYR A 11 29.54 -12.95 -7.81
N ALA A 12 30.80 -13.10 -7.42
CA ALA A 12 31.63 -14.20 -7.86
C ALA A 12 31.25 -15.47 -7.10
N THR A 13 30.60 -16.42 -7.76
CA THR A 13 30.23 -17.73 -7.19
C THR A 13 30.96 -18.89 -7.86
N MET A 14 32.17 -18.64 -8.38
CA MET A 14 32.95 -19.68 -9.08
C MET A 14 33.28 -20.84 -8.13
N GLY A 15 33.14 -22.07 -8.63
CA GLY A 15 33.42 -23.29 -7.85
C GLY A 15 32.28 -23.72 -6.92
N LEU A 16 31.20 -22.94 -6.82
CA LEU A 16 30.00 -23.32 -6.08
C LEU A 16 29.02 -24.09 -6.96
N SER A 17 28.26 -24.99 -6.34
CA SER A 17 27.09 -25.60 -6.98
C SER A 17 26.04 -24.53 -7.31
N ARG A 18 25.17 -24.83 -8.27
CA ARG A 18 24.06 -23.94 -8.65
C ARG A 18 23.16 -23.62 -7.45
N TYR A 19 22.98 -24.57 -6.54
CA TYR A 19 22.18 -24.39 -5.33
C TYR A 19 22.86 -23.42 -4.36
N GLU A 20 24.15 -23.61 -4.07
CA GLU A 20 24.92 -22.73 -3.18
C GLU A 20 24.96 -21.29 -3.72
N ALA A 21 25.20 -21.13 -5.02
CA ALA A 21 25.15 -19.84 -5.68
C ALA A 21 23.76 -19.19 -5.54
N ALA A 22 22.68 -19.96 -5.67
CA ALA A 22 21.32 -19.45 -5.50
C ALA A 22 21.06 -18.99 -4.07
N CYS A 23 21.48 -19.78 -3.06
CA CYS A 23 21.35 -19.40 -1.66
C CYS A 23 22.08 -18.09 -1.34
N ILE A 24 23.29 -17.90 -1.86
CA ILE A 24 24.04 -16.64 -1.68
C ILE A 24 23.30 -15.47 -2.31
N ILE A 25 22.89 -15.59 -3.57
CA ILE A 25 22.18 -14.50 -4.27
C ILE A 25 20.87 -14.13 -3.59
N GLN A 26 20.09 -15.12 -3.13
CA GLN A 26 18.85 -14.87 -2.41
C GLN A 26 19.11 -14.20 -1.06
N GLY A 27 20.10 -14.68 -0.30
CA GLY A 27 20.48 -14.11 0.98
C GLY A 27 20.93 -12.66 0.86
N GLU A 28 21.74 -12.34 -0.14
CA GLU A 28 22.19 -10.97 -0.40
C GLU A 28 21.06 -10.05 -0.88
N ALA A 29 20.12 -10.56 -1.67
CA ALA A 29 18.92 -9.82 -2.04
C ALA A 29 18.02 -9.51 -0.84
N GLU A 30 17.81 -10.48 0.05
CA GLU A 30 17.04 -10.26 1.29
C GLU A 30 17.76 -9.30 2.24
N ARG A 31 19.10 -9.36 2.31
CA ARG A 31 19.90 -8.41 3.10
C ARG A 31 19.74 -6.99 2.58
N PHE A 32 19.83 -6.79 1.26
CA PHE A 32 19.60 -5.47 0.68
C PHE A 32 18.16 -4.98 0.89
N ALA A 33 17.18 -5.87 0.69
CA ALA A 33 15.79 -5.52 0.95
C ALA A 33 15.53 -5.17 2.41
N THR A 34 16.18 -5.86 3.35
CA THR A 34 16.12 -5.55 4.79
C THR A 34 16.68 -4.17 5.06
N LEU A 35 17.87 -3.86 4.54
CA LEU A 35 18.46 -2.52 4.63
C LEU A 35 17.48 -1.43 4.13
N LEU A 36 16.90 -1.61 2.95
CA LEU A 36 15.93 -0.66 2.41
C LEU A 36 14.66 -0.55 3.28
N ARG A 37 14.14 -1.67 3.79
CA ARG A 37 12.95 -1.69 4.66
C ARG A 37 13.19 -0.97 5.99
N GLU A 38 14.38 -1.12 6.58
CA GLU A 38 14.79 -0.40 7.80
C GLU A 38 14.77 1.12 7.60
N HIS A 39 15.02 1.59 6.38
CA HIS A 39 14.94 3.00 5.99
C HIS A 39 13.54 3.43 5.47
N GLY A 40 12.51 2.62 5.71
CA GLY A 40 11.11 2.93 5.45
C GLY A 40 10.65 2.71 4.01
N PHE A 41 11.49 2.12 3.15
CA PHE A 41 11.09 1.74 1.81
C PHE A 41 10.25 0.45 1.83
N LYS A 42 9.27 0.35 0.93
CA LYS A 42 8.56 -0.90 0.66
C LYS A 42 9.28 -1.64 -0.45
N VAL A 43 9.63 -2.91 -0.20
CA VAL A 43 10.41 -3.72 -1.13
C VAL A 43 9.73 -5.07 -1.37
N SER A 44 9.46 -5.38 -2.63
CA SER A 44 9.07 -6.72 -3.09
C SER A 44 10.23 -7.38 -3.81
N ILE A 45 10.42 -8.67 -3.54
CA ILE A 45 11.53 -9.45 -4.09
C ILE A 45 10.98 -10.59 -4.94
N GLU A 46 11.57 -10.80 -6.11
CA GLU A 46 11.35 -11.96 -6.95
C GLU A 46 12.68 -12.69 -7.17
N HIS A 47 12.76 -13.91 -6.67
CA HIS A 47 13.90 -14.79 -6.92
C HIS A 47 13.66 -15.57 -8.21
N SER A 48 14.60 -15.49 -9.14
CA SER A 48 14.54 -16.25 -10.39
C SER A 48 15.91 -16.80 -10.79
N GLY A 49 15.95 -17.57 -11.87
CA GLY A 49 17.20 -18.09 -12.38
C GLY A 49 17.05 -18.46 -13.84
N SER A 50 18.15 -18.35 -14.57
CA SER A 50 18.23 -18.73 -15.99
C SER A 50 19.27 -19.82 -16.18
N ALA A 51 19.49 -20.25 -17.43
CA ALA A 51 20.64 -21.09 -17.75
C ALA A 51 21.97 -20.46 -17.31
N ALA A 52 22.07 -19.13 -17.33
CA ALA A 52 23.27 -18.39 -16.96
C ALA A 52 23.53 -18.31 -15.44
N GLY A 53 22.50 -18.52 -14.61
CA GLY A 53 22.66 -18.52 -13.15
C GLY A 53 21.44 -17.97 -12.40
N PRO A 54 21.51 -17.98 -11.05
CA PRO A 54 20.53 -17.35 -10.18
C PRO A 54 20.54 -15.82 -10.29
N SER A 55 19.37 -15.20 -10.07
CA SER A 55 19.19 -13.76 -9.99
C SER A 55 18.05 -13.44 -9.02
N SER A 56 18.07 -12.26 -8.43
CA SER A 56 16.96 -11.77 -7.60
C SER A 56 16.68 -10.33 -7.96
N TYR A 57 15.42 -9.99 -8.09
CA TYR A 57 14.94 -8.69 -8.53
C TYR A 57 14.21 -8.01 -7.38
N LEU A 58 14.53 -6.75 -7.12
CA LEU A 58 13.90 -5.95 -6.07
C LEU A 58 13.19 -4.76 -6.69
N SER A 59 11.88 -4.66 -6.49
CA SER A 59 11.11 -3.46 -6.79
C SER A 59 10.95 -2.63 -5.52
N VAL A 60 11.22 -1.33 -5.62
CA VAL A 60 11.30 -0.42 -4.47
C VAL A 60 10.29 0.71 -4.65
N TYR A 61 9.45 0.90 -3.61
CA TYR A 61 8.54 2.02 -3.47
C TYR A 61 8.88 2.81 -2.21
N ASP A 62 8.98 4.13 -2.34
CA ASP A 62 9.08 5.02 -1.20
C ASP A 62 7.70 5.60 -0.85
N PRO A 63 7.07 5.13 0.24
CA PRO A 63 5.77 5.65 0.65
C PRO A 63 5.85 7.08 1.19
N ASP A 64 7.03 7.56 1.62
CA ASP A 64 7.18 8.93 2.14
C ASP A 64 7.38 9.93 1.02
N GLY A 65 8.46 9.77 0.23
CA GLY A 65 8.72 10.55 -0.97
C GLY A 65 7.71 10.34 -2.11
N ASN A 66 6.81 9.36 -1.96
CA ASN A 66 5.75 8.99 -2.89
C ASN A 66 6.25 8.75 -4.32
N PHE A 67 7.25 7.90 -4.47
CA PHE A 67 7.80 7.53 -5.76
C PHE A 67 8.13 6.04 -5.84
N ASN A 68 8.07 5.50 -7.06
CA ASN A 68 8.56 4.16 -7.37
C ASN A 68 9.87 4.26 -8.13
N LEU A 69 10.75 3.29 -7.92
CA LEU A 69 11.90 3.11 -8.79
C LEU A 69 11.44 2.63 -10.18
N ALA A 70 11.95 3.25 -11.24
CA ALA A 70 11.53 2.94 -12.61
C ALA A 70 12.00 1.57 -13.09
N LEU A 71 13.15 1.12 -12.61
CA LEU A 71 13.76 -0.17 -12.96
C LEU A 71 14.10 -0.93 -11.67
N PRO A 72 13.91 -2.25 -11.62
CA PRO A 72 14.25 -3.01 -10.42
C PRO A 72 15.76 -3.08 -10.19
N TYR A 73 16.16 -3.19 -8.93
CA TYR A 73 17.51 -3.66 -8.61
C TYR A 73 17.64 -5.14 -8.91
N ARG A 74 18.83 -5.57 -9.30
CA ARG A 74 19.15 -6.96 -9.58
C ARG A 74 20.40 -7.38 -8.82
N VAL A 75 20.25 -8.43 -8.01
CA VAL A 75 21.35 -9.14 -7.35
C VAL A 75 21.57 -10.42 -8.13
N SER A 76 22.79 -10.66 -8.63
CA SER A 76 23.06 -11.78 -9.53
C SER A 76 24.53 -12.19 -9.51
N ASN A 77 24.82 -13.41 -9.94
CA ASN A 77 26.17 -13.90 -10.19
C ASN A 77 26.58 -13.84 -11.68
N HIS A 78 25.71 -13.31 -12.53
CA HIS A 78 25.93 -13.16 -13.97
C HIS A 78 25.32 -11.88 -14.54
N PHE A 79 25.86 -11.38 -15.65
CA PHE A 79 25.27 -10.26 -16.38
C PHE A 79 23.97 -10.65 -17.10
N LYS A 80 23.01 -9.73 -17.18
CA LYS A 80 21.75 -9.92 -17.92
C LYS A 80 21.97 -9.96 -19.45
N GLY A 81 23.14 -9.51 -19.90
CA GLY A 81 23.54 -9.40 -21.30
C GLY A 81 23.43 -7.96 -21.83
N ILE A 82 24.28 -7.61 -22.78
CA ILE A 82 24.46 -6.22 -23.29
C ILE A 82 23.13 -5.61 -23.75
N ASN A 83 22.26 -6.39 -24.40
CA ASN A 83 21.01 -5.89 -24.95
C ASN A 83 19.91 -5.66 -23.90
N ARG A 84 20.06 -6.15 -22.66
CA ARG A 84 19.04 -6.06 -21.61
C ARG A 84 19.55 -5.44 -20.31
N MET A 85 20.81 -5.00 -20.27
CA MET A 85 21.40 -4.39 -19.06
C MET A 85 20.70 -3.09 -18.64
N HIS A 86 20.06 -2.40 -19.57
CA HIS A 86 19.34 -1.15 -19.31
C HIS A 86 17.96 -1.37 -18.65
N GLU A 87 17.53 -2.63 -18.48
CA GLU A 87 16.25 -2.99 -17.85
C GLU A 87 16.36 -3.11 -16.33
N VAL A 88 17.57 -3.02 -15.76
CA VAL A 88 17.84 -3.31 -14.36
C VAL A 88 18.94 -2.41 -13.81
N HIS A 89 18.99 -2.31 -12.48
CA HIS A 89 20.14 -1.79 -11.75
C HIS A 89 20.87 -2.96 -11.07
N ASP A 90 21.90 -3.50 -11.71
CA ASP A 90 22.73 -4.54 -11.08
C ASP A 90 23.45 -3.94 -9.85
N VAL A 91 23.48 -4.70 -8.75
CA VAL A 91 24.12 -4.32 -7.48
C VAL A 91 24.75 -5.55 -6.82
N ALA A 92 25.95 -5.40 -6.26
CA ALA A 92 26.58 -6.43 -5.43
C ALA A 92 27.45 -5.86 -4.31
N GLY A 93 27.27 -6.42 -3.11
CA GLY A 93 28.04 -6.09 -1.93
C GLY A 93 27.61 -4.80 -1.25
N ASP A 94 28.24 -4.54 -0.10
CA ASP A 94 27.88 -3.44 0.80
C ASP A 94 28.08 -2.06 0.16
N GLU A 95 29.10 -1.91 -0.67
CA GLU A 95 29.40 -0.63 -1.32
C GLU A 95 28.26 -0.21 -2.26
N ASP A 96 27.83 -1.12 -3.15
CA ASP A 96 26.71 -0.88 -4.07
C ASP A 96 25.40 -0.66 -3.29
N PHE A 97 25.15 -1.47 -2.25
CA PHE A 97 23.92 -1.38 -1.45
C PHE A 97 23.82 -0.04 -0.73
N ASN A 98 24.88 0.39 -0.05
CA ASN A 98 24.90 1.66 0.66
C ASN A 98 24.80 2.84 -0.31
N GLN A 99 25.47 2.76 -1.44
CA GLN A 99 25.43 3.81 -2.45
C GLN A 99 24.03 3.99 -3.07
N GLU A 100 23.34 2.90 -3.36
CA GLU A 100 21.98 2.96 -3.89
C GLU A 100 20.97 3.38 -2.82
N LEU A 101 21.16 2.97 -1.55
CA LEU A 101 20.40 3.51 -0.42
C LEU A 101 20.57 5.04 -0.33
N ASP A 102 21.80 5.54 -0.33
CA ASP A 102 22.09 6.98 -0.27
C ASP A 102 21.44 7.73 -1.44
N ARG A 103 21.48 7.16 -2.63
CA ARG A 103 20.83 7.72 -3.81
C ARG A 103 19.31 7.84 -3.60
N LEU A 104 18.66 6.78 -3.10
CA LEU A 104 17.22 6.79 -2.83
C LEU A 104 16.85 7.79 -1.74
N LEU A 105 17.64 7.87 -0.66
CA LEU A 105 17.44 8.83 0.42
C LEU A 105 17.60 10.28 -0.06
N ASN A 106 18.60 10.54 -0.91
CA ASN A 106 18.77 11.86 -1.52
C ASN A 106 17.60 12.19 -2.45
N PHE A 107 17.10 11.23 -3.23
CA PHE A 107 15.93 11.46 -4.07
C PHE A 107 14.67 11.75 -3.24
N ARG A 108 14.46 11.03 -2.12
CA ARG A 108 13.41 11.34 -1.12
C ARG A 108 13.54 12.78 -0.61
N LYS A 109 14.74 13.22 -0.24
CA LYS A 109 14.98 14.61 0.22
C LYS A 109 14.63 15.64 -0.84
N GLU A 110 14.94 15.38 -2.12
CA GLU A 110 14.52 16.29 -3.19
C GLU A 110 13.00 16.31 -3.36
N LYS A 111 12.34 15.15 -3.28
CA LYS A 111 10.87 15.05 -3.31
C LYS A 111 10.20 15.82 -2.17
N GLN A 112 10.80 15.78 -0.98
CA GLN A 112 10.33 16.53 0.20
C GLN A 112 10.39 18.05 0.03
N LYS A 113 11.19 18.57 -0.91
CA LYS A 113 11.27 20.01 -1.21
C LYS A 113 10.22 20.48 -2.22
N GLU A 114 9.52 19.56 -2.90
CA GLU A 114 8.53 19.91 -3.91
C GLU A 114 7.33 20.63 -3.24
N PRO A 115 6.77 21.70 -3.84
CA PRO A 115 5.60 22.37 -3.32
C PRO A 115 4.41 21.41 -3.17
N GLY A 116 3.73 21.46 -2.02
CA GLY A 116 2.60 20.57 -1.73
C GLY A 116 3.00 19.19 -1.19
N TYR A 117 4.28 18.96 -0.90
CA TYR A 117 4.70 17.78 -0.15
C TYR A 117 4.04 17.76 1.24
N VAL A 118 3.44 16.62 1.58
CA VAL A 118 2.89 16.32 2.90
C VAL A 118 3.52 15.01 3.38
N PRO A 119 4.21 14.94 4.52
CA PRO A 119 4.80 13.70 5.03
C PRO A 119 3.81 12.54 5.12
N LEU A 120 4.28 11.30 4.98
CA LEU A 120 3.40 10.12 5.03
C LEU A 120 2.57 10.03 6.31
N GLU A 121 3.15 10.35 7.46
CA GLU A 121 2.44 10.32 8.73
C GLU A 121 1.26 11.30 8.76
N GLU A 122 1.45 12.49 8.21
CA GLU A 122 0.40 13.50 8.13
C GLU A 122 -0.69 13.07 7.15
N ARG A 123 -0.33 12.54 5.98
CA ARG A 123 -1.30 11.95 5.03
C ARG A 123 -2.12 10.84 5.70
N ARG A 124 -1.48 9.97 6.49
CA ARG A 124 -2.17 8.91 7.24
C ARG A 124 -3.14 9.45 8.27
N LYS A 125 -2.76 10.51 9.01
CA LYS A 125 -3.65 11.18 9.96
C LYS A 125 -4.85 11.80 9.25
N GLN A 126 -4.64 12.45 8.11
CA GLN A 126 -5.70 13.03 7.28
C GLN A 126 -6.68 11.95 6.80
N TRP A 127 -6.19 10.86 6.22
CA TRP A 127 -7.05 9.75 5.78
C TRP A 127 -7.80 9.08 6.93
N ALA A 128 -7.16 8.92 8.08
CA ALA A 128 -7.83 8.39 9.27
C ALA A 128 -8.97 9.29 9.74
N LEU A 129 -8.74 10.62 9.74
CA LEU A 129 -9.76 11.61 10.08
C LEU A 129 -10.91 11.61 9.06
N GLU A 130 -10.61 11.64 7.76
CA GLU A 130 -11.60 11.58 6.69
C GLU A 130 -12.46 10.32 6.78
N ARG A 131 -11.83 9.18 7.06
CA ARG A 131 -12.54 7.91 7.26
C ARG A 131 -13.45 7.96 8.48
N ALA A 132 -12.97 8.48 9.61
CA ALA A 132 -13.77 8.62 10.82
C ALA A 132 -14.97 9.56 10.61
N LEU A 133 -14.76 10.68 9.90
CA LEU A 133 -15.84 11.61 9.55
C LEU A 133 -16.87 10.96 8.60
N ALA A 134 -16.41 10.17 7.63
CA ALA A 134 -17.30 9.44 6.71
C ALA A 134 -18.13 8.37 7.45
N GLU A 135 -17.50 7.64 8.37
CA GLU A 135 -18.17 6.64 9.22
C GLU A 135 -19.21 7.30 10.12
N GLN A 136 -18.85 8.40 10.80
CA GLN A 136 -19.79 9.16 11.61
C GLN A 136 -20.96 9.70 10.77
N ALA A 137 -20.70 10.25 9.58
CA ALA A 137 -21.75 10.72 8.69
C ALA A 137 -22.68 9.59 8.22
N GLU A 138 -22.16 8.37 8.01
CA GLU A 138 -22.97 7.20 7.68
C GLU A 138 -23.84 6.77 8.86
N GLU A 139 -23.30 6.77 10.08
CA GLU A 139 -24.04 6.50 11.30
C GLU A 139 -25.15 7.53 11.56
N ASP A 140 -24.83 8.82 11.43
CA ASP A 140 -25.79 9.91 11.55
C ASP A 140 -26.90 9.78 10.49
N ALA A 141 -26.55 9.44 9.25
CA ALA A 141 -27.54 9.19 8.19
C ALA A 141 -28.42 7.98 8.49
N LYS A 142 -27.86 6.89 9.03
CA LYS A 142 -28.64 5.72 9.49
C LYS A 142 -29.58 6.11 10.63
N ARG A 143 -29.09 6.85 11.62
CA ARG A 143 -29.87 7.37 12.75
C ARG A 143 -31.02 8.24 12.27
N GLN A 144 -30.76 9.16 11.35
CA GLN A 144 -31.78 10.04 10.79
C GLN A 144 -32.87 9.26 10.04
N ARG A 145 -32.51 8.24 9.25
CA ARG A 145 -33.49 7.38 8.57
C ARG A 145 -34.43 6.67 9.55
N ILE A 146 -33.90 6.23 10.70
CA ILE A 146 -34.71 5.59 11.75
C ILE A 146 -35.68 6.62 12.35
N ILE A 147 -35.19 7.82 12.70
CA ILE A 147 -36.02 8.91 13.22
C ILE A 147 -37.14 9.27 12.23
N ASP A 148 -36.82 9.39 10.94
CA ASP A 148 -37.80 9.69 9.90
C ASP A 148 -38.85 8.57 9.76
N ALA A 149 -38.43 7.32 9.87
CA ALA A 149 -39.35 6.16 9.87
C ALA A 149 -40.25 6.13 11.11
N ILE A 150 -39.75 6.55 12.29
CA ILE A 150 -40.55 6.69 13.51
C ILE A 150 -41.63 7.75 13.31
N LYS A 151 -41.26 8.95 12.84
CA LYS A 151 -42.21 10.04 12.54
C LYS A 151 -43.26 9.61 11.50
N LEU A 152 -42.83 8.83 10.51
CA LEU A 152 -43.73 8.27 9.50
C LEU A 152 -44.73 7.29 10.13
N LYS A 153 -44.27 6.43 11.03
CA LYS A 153 -45.12 5.50 11.78
C LYS A 153 -46.13 6.23 12.66
N GLU A 154 -45.71 7.29 13.35
CA GLU A 154 -46.61 8.13 14.16
C GLU A 154 -47.73 8.74 13.31
N ARG A 155 -47.39 9.32 12.15
CA ARG A 155 -48.37 9.84 11.18
C ARG A 155 -49.34 8.75 10.69
N PHE A 156 -48.81 7.56 10.38
CA PHE A 156 -49.62 6.42 9.98
C PHE A 156 -50.61 6.01 11.07
N LEU A 157 -50.17 5.94 12.32
CA LEU A 157 -51.01 5.61 13.49
C LEU A 157 -52.05 6.70 13.78
N ALA A 158 -51.75 7.96 13.47
CA ALA A 158 -52.71 9.08 13.53
C ALA A 158 -53.81 9.01 12.45
N GLY A 159 -53.77 8.01 11.56
CA GLY A 159 -54.77 7.79 10.50
C GLY A 159 -54.41 8.42 9.16
N GLU A 160 -53.19 8.94 8.97
CA GLU A 160 -52.77 9.49 7.69
C GLU A 160 -52.64 8.40 6.61
N LYS A 161 -53.24 8.64 5.44
CA LYS A 161 -53.12 7.73 4.28
C LYS A 161 -51.76 7.88 3.61
N LEU A 162 -50.82 7.03 3.97
CA LEU A 162 -49.48 7.02 3.37
C LEU A 162 -49.42 6.28 2.01
N PRO A 163 -48.63 6.78 1.04
CA PRO A 163 -48.26 6.05 -0.17
C PRO A 163 -47.64 4.67 0.11
N TYR A 164 -47.76 3.73 -0.83
CA TYR A 164 -47.29 2.35 -0.67
C TYR A 164 -45.80 2.26 -0.28
N LYS A 165 -44.93 3.04 -0.93
CA LYS A 165 -43.49 3.04 -0.64
C LYS A 165 -43.21 3.44 0.82
N LEU A 166 -43.93 4.43 1.35
CA LEU A 166 -43.76 4.88 2.73
C LEU A 166 -44.33 3.86 3.72
N ARG A 167 -45.47 3.23 3.41
CA ARG A 167 -46.00 2.12 4.24
C ARG A 167 -45.01 0.96 4.38
N LYS A 168 -44.21 0.66 3.34
CA LYS A 168 -43.14 -0.34 3.44
C LYS A 168 -42.03 0.04 4.42
N GLU A 169 -41.67 1.32 4.51
CA GLU A 169 -40.66 1.77 5.47
C GLU A 169 -41.18 1.64 6.92
N VAL A 170 -42.46 1.92 7.17
CA VAL A 170 -43.08 1.65 8.48
C VAL A 170 -43.00 0.16 8.82
N GLN A 171 -43.39 -0.72 7.88
CA GLN A 171 -43.34 -2.17 8.08
C GLN A 171 -41.91 -2.68 8.31
N ARG A 172 -40.93 -2.10 7.62
CA ARG A 172 -39.52 -2.42 7.80
C ARG A 172 -39.05 -2.03 9.21
N LEU A 173 -39.41 -0.83 9.68
CA LEU A 173 -39.10 -0.39 11.04
C LEU A 173 -39.73 -1.35 12.07
N ASP A 174 -41.00 -1.70 11.92
CA ASP A 174 -41.69 -2.64 12.81
C ASP A 174 -41.01 -4.02 12.85
N TYR A 175 -40.58 -4.52 11.70
CA TYR A 175 -39.81 -5.76 11.62
C TYR A 175 -38.47 -5.66 12.37
N GLN A 176 -37.73 -4.57 12.18
CA GLN A 176 -36.44 -4.36 12.85
C GLN A 176 -36.60 -4.23 14.37
N VAL A 177 -37.63 -3.53 14.84
CA VAL A 177 -37.97 -3.45 16.27
C VAL A 177 -38.40 -4.81 16.82
N GLY A 178 -39.25 -5.53 16.10
CA GLY A 178 -39.70 -6.87 16.50
C GLY A 178 -38.58 -7.91 16.55
N LYS A 179 -37.50 -7.71 15.79
CA LYS A 179 -36.27 -8.51 15.86
C LYS A 179 -35.29 -8.05 16.94
N GLY A 180 -35.57 -6.95 17.63
CA GLY A 180 -34.68 -6.35 18.64
C GLY A 180 -33.43 -5.71 18.04
N TRP A 181 -33.38 -5.47 16.72
CA TRP A 181 -32.25 -4.83 16.05
C TRP A 181 -32.20 -3.33 16.30
N ILE A 182 -33.36 -2.74 16.58
CA ILE A 182 -33.51 -1.32 16.92
C ILE A 182 -34.36 -1.26 18.18
N LYS A 183 -33.91 -0.48 19.17
CA LYS A 183 -34.75 -0.08 20.30
C LYS A 183 -35.17 1.36 20.07
N LEU A 184 -36.48 1.61 20.03
CA LEU A 184 -37.01 2.94 19.70
C LEU A 184 -36.58 4.01 20.72
N GLU A 185 -36.37 3.60 21.97
CA GLU A 185 -35.91 4.43 23.09
C GLU A 185 -34.59 5.15 22.79
N ASP A 186 -33.68 4.50 22.05
CA ASP A 186 -32.36 5.05 21.69
C ASP A 186 -32.44 6.22 20.68
N TYR A 187 -33.63 6.43 20.09
CA TYR A 187 -33.89 7.41 19.03
C TYR A 187 -34.95 8.44 19.42
N GLN A 188 -35.45 8.39 20.65
CA GLN A 188 -36.36 9.39 21.21
C GLN A 188 -35.53 10.44 21.95
N SER A 189 -35.27 11.56 21.29
CA SER A 189 -34.63 12.76 21.85
C SER A 189 -35.38 13.99 21.36
#